data_AF-A0AAN0N9R0-F1
#
_entry.id   AF-A0AAN0N9R0-F1
#
_cell.length_a   1.000
_cell.length_b   1.000
_cell.length_c   1.000
_cell.angle_alpha   90.00
_cell.angle_beta   90.00
_cell.angle_gamma   90.00
#
_symmetry.space_group_name_H-M   'P 1'
#
loop_
_entity.id
_entity.type
_entity.pdbx_description
1 polymer ?
#
loop_
_entity_poly.entity_id
_entity_poly.type
_entity_poly.pdbx_seq_one_letter_code
_entity_poly.pdbx_strand_id
1 'polypeptide(L)'
;MQIFGKILGAFFGFLFGGPLGLVFGLFLGHQFDKARRLNQSGFNSSGFGRGPSQAERQNEFFKSAFAVMGHVAKAKGQVTPEEIQLASTMMERMNLHGEQRKAAQDAFRDGKESDFPLSDVLERVKISSGGRFDLLQFFLELQVSAAFADGSLHPSERQVLHKIAQGLGFSAEQLERRLQMQEAAFRFQQQGGSFGGHQGHGQSSGWQQASQQNQLGDAYKVLGVSESADGKEVKKAYRKLMNEHHPDKLMAKGLPPEMMNVAKEKSQEIQNAYDLIKKVKGFK
;
A
#
# COMPACT_ATOMS: atom_id res chain seq x y z
N MET A 1 -28.30 7.83 15.66
CA MET A 1 -29.02 7.21 14.52
C MET A 1 -29.60 8.32 13.68
N GLN A 2 -29.27 8.38 12.39
CA GLN A 2 -29.89 9.36 11.48
C GLN A 2 -30.70 8.58 10.44
N ILE A 3 -32.02 8.62 10.61
CA ILE A 3 -33.03 7.85 9.87
C ILE A 3 -33.70 8.71 8.78
N PHE A 4 -33.19 9.92 8.57
CA PHE A 4 -33.88 10.99 7.87
C PHE A 4 -33.95 10.75 6.36
N GLY A 5 -32.92 10.15 5.73
CA GLY A 5 -32.93 9.80 4.31
C GLY A 5 -33.84 8.62 4.00
N LYS A 6 -33.92 7.62 4.90
CA LYS A 6 -34.91 6.54 4.81
C LYS A 6 -36.35 7.04 4.91
N ILE A 7 -36.61 8.00 5.81
CA ILE A 7 -37.96 8.58 5.99
C ILE A 7 -38.35 9.43 4.77
N LEU A 8 -37.46 10.30 4.28
CA LEU A 8 -37.74 11.09 3.07
C LEU A 8 -37.87 10.21 1.82
N GLY A 9 -37.01 9.21 1.66
CA GLY A 9 -37.04 8.28 0.53
C GLY A 9 -38.32 7.45 0.51
N ALA A 10 -38.74 6.92 1.67
CA ALA A 10 -40.02 6.22 1.81
C ALA A 10 -41.21 7.14 1.49
N PHE A 11 -41.17 8.38 1.98
CA PHE A 11 -42.23 9.36 1.79
C PHE A 11 -42.40 9.74 0.31
N PHE A 12 -41.33 10.09 -0.39
CA PHE A 12 -41.40 10.43 -1.82
C PHE A 12 -41.62 9.21 -2.72
N GLY A 13 -41.05 8.05 -2.38
CA GLY A 13 -41.29 6.80 -3.09
C GLY A 13 -42.76 6.39 -3.05
N PHE A 14 -43.41 6.53 -1.89
CA PHE A 14 -44.84 6.30 -1.75
C PHE A 14 -45.67 7.34 -2.51
N LEU A 15 -45.30 8.62 -2.44
CA LEU A 15 -46.02 9.73 -3.07
C LEU A 15 -46.08 9.60 -4.60
N PHE A 16 -45.01 9.12 -5.25
CA PHE A 16 -44.92 9.02 -6.72
C PHE A 16 -45.18 7.61 -7.28
N GLY A 17 -45.09 6.55 -6.48
CA GLY A 17 -45.20 5.16 -6.95
C GLY A 17 -46.05 4.23 -6.07
N GLY A 18 -46.77 4.77 -5.08
CA GLY A 18 -47.63 4.00 -4.19
C GLY A 18 -46.87 2.95 -3.36
N PRO A 19 -47.51 1.82 -2.98
CA PRO A 19 -46.88 0.80 -2.14
C PRO A 19 -45.60 0.18 -2.74
N LEU A 20 -45.52 0.04 -4.07
CA LEU A 20 -44.33 -0.46 -4.75
C LEU A 20 -43.21 0.61 -4.79
N GLY A 21 -43.59 1.87 -4.98
CA GLY A 21 -42.66 3.00 -4.92
C GLY A 21 -42.07 3.21 -3.52
N LEU A 22 -42.78 2.83 -2.44
CA LEU A 22 -42.26 2.87 -1.08
C LEU A 22 -41.03 1.97 -0.89
N VAL A 23 -41.06 0.75 -1.44
CA VAL A 23 -39.92 -0.20 -1.36
C VAL A 23 -38.72 0.35 -2.13
N PHE A 24 -38.96 0.90 -3.32
CA PHE A 24 -37.93 1.54 -4.14
C PHE A 24 -37.37 2.82 -3.48
N GLY A 25 -38.24 3.61 -2.84
CA GLY A 25 -37.89 4.82 -2.10
C GLY A 25 -37.11 4.54 -0.82
N LEU A 26 -37.43 3.47 -0.11
CA LEU A 26 -36.63 2.98 1.02
C LEU A 26 -35.25 2.51 0.56
N PHE A 27 -35.16 1.81 -0.57
CA PHE A 27 -33.89 1.39 -1.17
C PHE A 27 -33.02 2.59 -1.58
N LEU A 28 -33.60 3.59 -2.27
CA LEU A 28 -32.90 4.82 -2.64
C LEU A 28 -32.52 5.68 -1.42
N GLY A 29 -33.40 5.80 -0.43
CA GLY A 29 -33.12 6.50 0.82
C GLY A 29 -31.99 5.84 1.62
N HIS A 30 -31.91 4.51 1.58
CA HIS A 30 -30.81 3.74 2.16
C HIS A 30 -29.47 4.01 1.46
N GLN A 31 -29.47 4.05 0.12
CA GLN A 31 -28.28 4.38 -0.66
C GLN A 31 -27.85 5.85 -0.49
N PHE A 32 -28.82 6.77 -0.34
CA PHE A 32 -28.57 8.18 -0.05
C PHE A 32 -27.99 8.41 1.35
N ASP A 33 -28.49 7.71 2.38
CA ASP A 33 -27.91 7.76 3.73
C ASP A 33 -26.50 7.13 3.78
N LYS A 34 -26.24 6.10 2.96
CA LYS A 34 -24.89 5.51 2.79
C LYS A 34 -23.94 6.47 2.08
N ALA A 35 -24.40 7.17 1.05
CA ALA A 35 -23.66 8.22 0.35
C ALA A 35 -23.42 9.46 1.24
N ARG A 36 -24.39 9.83 2.10
CA ARG A 36 -24.21 10.93 3.07
C ARG A 36 -23.28 10.60 4.22
N ARG A 37 -23.21 9.34 4.67
CA ARG A 37 -22.18 8.88 5.61
C ARG A 37 -20.79 8.94 4.98
N LEU A 38 -20.67 8.64 3.69
CA LEU A 38 -19.45 8.95 2.92
C LEU A 38 -19.20 10.47 2.81
N ASN A 39 -20.24 11.31 2.62
CA ASN A 39 -20.09 12.77 2.59
C ASN A 39 -19.74 13.41 3.94
N GLN A 40 -20.17 12.82 5.06
CA GLN A 40 -19.76 13.27 6.40
C GLN A 40 -18.28 12.94 6.71
N SER A 41 -17.65 12.12 5.87
CA SER A 41 -16.21 11.84 5.88
C SER A 41 -15.39 12.80 5.00
N GLY A 42 -15.99 13.91 4.53
CA GLY A 42 -15.32 15.01 3.84
C GLY A 42 -15.55 15.12 2.32
N PHE A 43 -16.59 14.48 1.76
CA PHE A 43 -16.93 14.63 0.34
C PHE A 43 -17.87 15.84 0.14
N ASN A 44 -17.32 16.96 -0.32
CA ASN A 44 -18.12 18.04 -0.89
C ASN A 44 -18.54 17.63 -2.31
N SER A 45 -19.85 17.44 -2.53
CA SER A 45 -20.42 17.36 -3.88
C SER A 45 -20.29 18.72 -4.57
N SER A 46 -19.12 18.99 -5.11
CA SER A 46 -18.80 20.22 -5.83
C SER A 46 -19.17 20.04 -7.30
N GLY A 47 -20.12 20.84 -7.79
CA GLY A 47 -20.37 21.24 -9.19
C GLY A 47 -20.15 20.23 -10.34
N PHE A 48 -21.22 19.95 -11.09
CA PHE A 48 -21.20 19.29 -12.40
C PHE A 48 -20.01 19.78 -13.25
N GLY A 49 -19.02 18.92 -13.52
CA GLY A 49 -17.91 19.17 -14.45
C GLY A 49 -16.52 19.37 -13.84
N ARG A 50 -16.35 19.44 -12.51
CA ARG A 50 -15.01 19.50 -11.89
C ARG A 50 -14.66 18.16 -11.26
N GLY A 51 -13.72 17.42 -11.87
CA GLY A 51 -13.16 16.20 -11.27
C GLY A 51 -12.57 16.47 -9.87
N PRO A 52 -12.31 15.42 -9.08
CA PRO A 52 -11.84 15.59 -7.70
C PRO A 52 -10.55 16.41 -7.67
N SER A 53 -10.44 17.31 -6.70
CA SER A 53 -9.22 18.08 -6.43
C SER A 53 -8.04 17.17 -6.09
N GLN A 54 -6.82 17.69 -6.17
CA GLN A 54 -5.62 16.91 -5.81
C GLN A 54 -5.66 16.46 -4.35
N ALA A 55 -6.11 17.32 -3.43
CA ALA A 55 -6.24 16.99 -2.01
C ALA A 55 -7.27 15.86 -1.77
N GLU A 56 -8.41 15.88 -2.47
CA GLU A 56 -9.41 14.81 -2.39
C GLU A 56 -8.85 13.48 -2.93
N ARG A 57 -8.12 13.50 -4.05
CA ARG A 57 -7.47 12.30 -4.59
C ARG A 57 -6.41 11.74 -3.63
N GLN A 58 -5.59 12.61 -3.04
CA GLN A 58 -4.59 12.20 -2.05
C GLN A 58 -5.25 11.59 -0.80
N ASN A 59 -6.31 12.22 -0.30
CA ASN A 59 -7.06 11.70 0.85
C ASN A 59 -7.72 10.35 0.55
N GLU A 60 -8.29 10.18 -0.65
CA GLU A 60 -8.88 8.89 -1.07
C GLU A 60 -7.83 7.79 -1.18
N PHE A 61 -6.67 8.09 -1.79
CA PHE A 61 -5.55 7.16 -1.88
C PHE A 61 -5.06 6.75 -0.49
N PHE A 62 -4.91 7.73 0.41
CA PHE A 62 -4.48 7.53 1.79
C PHE A 62 -5.44 6.64 2.58
N LYS A 63 -6.74 6.98 2.62
CA LYS A 63 -7.75 6.19 3.34
C LYS A 63 -7.87 4.77 2.76
N SER A 64 -7.86 4.65 1.44
CA SER A 64 -7.93 3.35 0.77
C SER A 64 -6.74 2.47 1.13
N ALA A 65 -5.54 3.03 1.29
CA ALA A 65 -4.36 2.27 1.67
C ALA A 65 -4.54 1.61 3.05
N PHE A 66 -5.01 2.35 4.05
CA PHE A 66 -5.25 1.81 5.39
C PHE A 66 -6.40 0.82 5.43
N ALA A 67 -7.48 1.09 4.68
CA ALA A 67 -8.60 0.15 4.60
C ALA A 67 -8.21 -1.18 3.94
N VAL A 68 -7.44 -1.14 2.86
CA VAL A 68 -6.94 -2.37 2.21
C VAL A 68 -5.96 -3.11 3.13
N MET A 69 -5.10 -2.41 3.89
CA MET A 69 -4.23 -3.05 4.89
C MET A 69 -5.04 -3.80 5.95
N GLY A 70 -6.11 -3.18 6.47
CA GLY A 70 -7.02 -3.82 7.43
C GLY A 70 -7.69 -5.06 6.86
N HIS A 71 -8.07 -5.01 5.59
CA HIS A 71 -8.66 -6.15 4.88
C HIS A 71 -7.67 -7.30 4.68
N VAL A 72 -6.42 -6.99 4.33
CA VAL A 72 -5.34 -7.99 4.21
C VAL A 72 -5.10 -8.66 5.55
N ALA A 73 -4.93 -7.90 6.64
CA ALA A 73 -4.75 -8.44 7.99
C ALA A 73 -5.92 -9.34 8.42
N LYS A 74 -7.15 -8.97 8.07
CA LYS A 74 -8.35 -9.77 8.38
C LYS A 74 -8.41 -11.11 7.64
N ALA A 75 -7.60 -11.34 6.60
CA ALA A 75 -7.66 -12.55 5.78
C ALA A 75 -7.42 -13.85 6.56
N LYS A 76 -6.77 -13.80 7.74
CA LYS A 76 -6.58 -14.95 8.63
C LYS A 76 -7.80 -15.24 9.53
N GLY A 77 -8.82 -14.40 9.48
CA GLY A 77 -10.04 -14.49 10.30
C GLY A 77 -10.00 -13.66 11.57
N GLN A 78 -8.82 -13.42 12.16
CA GLN A 78 -8.62 -12.48 13.26
C GLN A 78 -7.37 -11.65 13.01
N VAL A 79 -7.41 -10.40 13.48
CA VAL A 79 -6.27 -9.49 13.37
C VAL A 79 -5.41 -9.65 14.62
N THR A 80 -4.11 -9.90 14.42
CA THR A 80 -3.19 -10.15 15.53
C THR A 80 -2.65 -8.85 16.13
N PRO A 81 -2.14 -8.87 17.38
CA PRO A 81 -1.43 -7.73 17.96
C PRO A 81 -0.26 -7.23 17.10
N GLU A 82 0.44 -8.14 16.43
CA GLU A 82 1.56 -7.83 15.53
C GLU A 82 1.09 -7.02 14.31
N GLU A 83 -0.06 -7.38 13.73
CA GLU A 83 -0.67 -6.64 12.62
C GLU A 83 -1.15 -5.24 13.05
N ILE A 84 -1.66 -5.08 14.28
CA ILE A 84 -2.02 -3.78 14.85
C ILE A 84 -0.76 -2.93 15.11
N GLN A 85 0.29 -3.54 15.63
CA GLN A 85 1.56 -2.88 15.88
C GLN A 85 2.18 -2.40 14.57
N LEU A 86 2.13 -3.22 13.51
CA LEU A 86 2.57 -2.82 12.19
C LEU A 86 1.77 -1.64 11.65
N ALA A 87 0.44 -1.69 11.74
CA ALA A 87 -0.40 -0.57 11.30
C ALA A 87 0.01 0.72 12.04
N SER A 88 0.30 0.63 13.33
CA SER A 88 0.81 1.74 14.13
C SER A 88 2.19 2.22 13.69
N THR A 89 3.14 1.31 13.41
CA THR A 89 4.47 1.65 12.88
C THR A 89 4.37 2.32 11.50
N MET A 90 3.47 1.88 10.63
CA MET A 90 3.22 2.54 9.34
C MET A 90 2.69 3.96 9.53
N MET A 91 1.77 4.17 10.49
CA MET A 91 1.28 5.52 10.83
C MET A 91 2.41 6.41 11.36
N GLU A 92 3.31 5.87 12.18
CA GLU A 92 4.47 6.59 12.72
C GLU A 92 5.47 6.97 11.62
N ARG A 93 5.78 6.05 10.70
CA ARG A 93 6.65 6.32 9.53
C ARG A 93 6.09 7.41 8.64
N MET A 94 4.76 7.41 8.45
CA MET A 94 4.04 8.46 7.73
C MET A 94 3.88 9.77 8.52
N ASN A 95 4.44 9.83 9.74
CA ASN A 95 4.37 10.97 10.65
C ASN A 95 2.92 11.43 10.94
N LEU A 96 2.00 10.47 11.09
CA LEU A 96 0.59 10.74 11.33
C LEU A 96 0.31 11.07 12.79
N HIS A 97 -0.31 12.23 13.02
CA HIS A 97 -0.69 12.71 14.36
C HIS A 97 -2.15 13.16 14.39
N GLY A 98 -2.71 13.24 15.60
CA GLY A 98 -4.07 13.77 15.84
C GLY A 98 -5.13 13.15 14.94
N GLU A 99 -5.87 14.00 14.22
CA GLU A 99 -6.97 13.61 13.33
C GLU A 99 -6.52 12.71 12.17
N GLN A 100 -5.30 12.87 11.65
CA GLN A 100 -4.80 12.02 10.57
C GLN A 100 -4.54 10.58 11.04
N ARG A 101 -3.96 10.43 12.23
CA ARG A 101 -3.77 9.11 12.85
C ARG A 101 -5.11 8.43 13.12
N LYS A 102 -6.08 9.19 13.63
CA LYS A 102 -7.45 8.70 13.85
C LYS A 102 -8.12 8.28 12.54
N ALA A 103 -8.02 9.08 11.49
CA ALA A 103 -8.57 8.73 10.17
C ALA A 103 -7.94 7.45 9.60
N ALA A 104 -6.64 7.23 9.79
CA ALA A 104 -5.97 6.01 9.40
C ALA A 104 -6.45 4.79 10.21
N GLN A 105 -6.65 4.94 11.52
CA GLN A 105 -7.21 3.90 12.38
C GLN A 105 -8.66 3.55 12.01
N ASP A 106 -9.47 4.57 11.71
CA ASP A 106 -10.85 4.40 11.27
C ASP A 106 -10.91 3.65 9.94
N ALA A 107 -10.11 4.06 8.96
CA ALA A 107 -10.02 3.39 7.67
C ALA A 107 -9.55 1.93 7.82
N PHE A 108 -8.51 1.68 8.64
CA PHE A 108 -8.05 0.32 8.92
C PHE A 108 -9.15 -0.54 9.56
N ARG A 109 -9.93 0.04 10.48
CA ARG A 109 -11.08 -0.63 11.09
C ARG A 109 -12.15 -0.98 10.08
N ASP A 110 -12.52 -0.05 9.21
CA ASP A 110 -13.50 -0.30 8.13
C ASP A 110 -13.03 -1.44 7.20
N GLY A 111 -11.72 -1.53 6.97
CA GLY A 111 -11.09 -2.62 6.21
C GLY A 111 -11.32 -4.02 6.77
N LYS A 112 -11.48 -4.13 8.11
CA LYS A 112 -11.65 -5.42 8.81
C LYS A 112 -13.08 -5.95 8.78
N GLU A 113 -14.04 -5.13 8.33
CA GLU A 113 -15.43 -5.54 8.25
C GLU A 113 -15.60 -6.68 7.24
N SER A 114 -16.47 -7.64 7.54
CA SER A 114 -16.65 -8.83 6.70
C SER A 114 -17.23 -8.54 5.32
N ASP A 115 -17.94 -7.43 5.17
CA ASP A 115 -18.55 -6.94 3.94
C ASP A 115 -17.72 -5.85 3.25
N PHE A 116 -16.43 -5.72 3.60
CA PHE A 116 -15.54 -4.73 3.01
C PHE A 116 -15.52 -4.79 1.48
N PRO A 117 -15.89 -3.71 0.77
CA PRO A 117 -16.06 -3.71 -0.68
C PRO A 117 -14.71 -3.50 -1.38
N LEU A 118 -13.83 -4.51 -1.33
CA LEU A 118 -12.46 -4.44 -1.85
C LEU A 118 -12.41 -3.93 -3.31
N SER A 119 -13.22 -4.49 -4.20
CA SER A 119 -13.23 -4.12 -5.63
C SER A 119 -13.52 -2.64 -5.85
N ASP A 120 -14.53 -2.09 -5.17
CA ASP A 120 -14.92 -0.69 -5.28
C ASP A 120 -13.83 0.25 -4.76
N VAL A 121 -13.15 -0.16 -3.68
CA VAL A 121 -12.02 0.59 -3.11
C VAL A 121 -10.88 0.64 -4.11
N LEU A 122 -10.52 -0.49 -4.74
CA LEU A 122 -9.45 -0.54 -5.73
C LEU A 122 -9.79 0.27 -6.99
N GLU A 123 -11.06 0.33 -7.38
CA GLU A 123 -11.51 1.23 -8.46
C GLU A 123 -11.28 2.71 -8.11
N ARG A 124 -11.63 3.12 -6.89
CA ARG A 124 -11.35 4.48 -6.42
C ARG A 124 -9.86 4.79 -6.34
N VAL A 125 -9.02 3.81 -5.95
CA VAL A 125 -7.56 3.93 -6.01
C VAL A 125 -7.08 4.19 -7.45
N LYS A 126 -7.62 3.48 -8.45
CA LYS A 126 -7.29 3.73 -9.86
C LYS A 126 -7.67 5.13 -10.32
N ILE A 127 -8.86 5.60 -9.93
CA ILE A 127 -9.36 6.94 -10.26
C ILE A 127 -8.52 8.03 -9.58
N SER A 128 -8.27 7.90 -8.27
CA SER A 128 -7.45 8.85 -7.49
C SER A 128 -6.02 8.94 -8.00
N SER A 129 -5.46 7.83 -8.50
CA SER A 129 -4.13 7.77 -9.09
C SER A 129 -4.06 8.39 -10.50
N GLY A 130 -5.20 8.68 -11.13
CA GLY A 130 -5.29 9.09 -12.53
C GLY A 130 -4.76 8.02 -13.50
N GLY A 131 -4.86 6.74 -13.13
CA GLY A 131 -4.31 5.62 -13.90
C GLY A 131 -2.78 5.55 -13.96
N ARG A 132 -2.06 6.37 -13.17
CA ARG A 132 -0.59 6.37 -13.17
C ARG A 132 -0.06 5.10 -12.53
N PHE A 133 0.61 4.28 -13.35
CA PHE A 133 1.09 2.96 -12.96
C PHE A 133 2.02 2.98 -11.73
N ASP A 134 2.87 4.00 -11.59
CA ASP A 134 3.80 4.10 -10.46
C ASP A 134 3.11 4.38 -9.12
N LEU A 135 1.99 5.11 -9.11
CA LEU A 135 1.18 5.27 -7.89
C LEU A 135 0.45 3.98 -7.52
N LEU A 136 -0.09 3.26 -8.51
CA LEU A 136 -0.72 1.95 -8.29
C LEU A 136 0.30 0.92 -7.81
N GLN A 137 1.51 1.00 -8.35
CA GLN A 137 2.63 0.16 -7.95
C GLN A 137 3.03 0.44 -6.50
N PHE A 138 3.21 1.71 -6.14
CA PHE A 138 3.50 2.12 -4.77
C PHE A 138 2.39 1.66 -3.82
N PHE A 139 1.12 1.79 -4.22
CA PHE A 139 -0.02 1.30 -3.43
C PHE A 139 0.08 -0.21 -3.18
N LEU A 140 0.33 -1.01 -4.22
CA LEU A 140 0.46 -2.46 -4.10
C LEU A 140 1.63 -2.85 -3.19
N GLU A 141 2.78 -2.18 -3.35
CA GLU A 141 3.95 -2.42 -2.51
C GLU A 141 3.73 -2.08 -1.04
N LEU A 142 2.93 -1.05 -0.76
CA LEU A 142 2.53 -0.74 0.61
C LEU A 142 1.73 -1.90 1.23
N GLN A 143 0.79 -2.50 0.47
CA GLN A 143 0.03 -3.66 0.94
C GLN A 143 0.92 -4.89 1.14
N VAL A 144 1.85 -5.13 0.22
CA VAL A 144 2.83 -6.23 0.32
C VAL A 144 3.73 -6.02 1.54
N SER A 145 4.25 -4.82 1.76
CA SER A 145 5.10 -4.50 2.91
C SER A 145 4.35 -4.70 4.23
N ALA A 146 3.07 -4.34 4.28
CA ALA A 146 2.23 -4.58 5.43
C ALA A 146 1.96 -6.08 5.67
N ALA A 147 1.80 -6.87 4.62
CA ALA A 147 1.54 -8.30 4.77
C ALA A 147 2.79 -9.10 5.25
N PHE A 148 4.01 -8.56 5.03
CA PHE A 148 5.28 -9.21 5.40
C PHE A 148 5.81 -8.81 6.79
N ALA A 149 4.99 -8.20 7.64
CA ALA A 149 5.40 -7.61 8.93
C ALA A 149 6.20 -8.54 9.84
N ASP A 150 5.79 -9.81 9.89
CA ASP A 150 6.36 -10.85 10.75
C ASP A 150 7.44 -11.70 10.04
N GLY A 151 7.83 -11.31 8.83
CA GLY A 151 8.80 -12.03 8.00
C GLY A 151 8.23 -13.23 7.24
N SER A 152 6.94 -13.50 7.38
CA SER A 152 6.22 -14.54 6.63
C SER A 152 4.95 -13.98 6.00
N LEU A 153 4.42 -14.67 4.98
CA LEU A 153 3.17 -14.29 4.33
C LEU A 153 2.22 -15.48 4.35
N HIS A 154 1.07 -15.34 5.01
CA HIS A 154 0.12 -16.42 5.11
C HIS A 154 -0.59 -16.66 3.76
N PRO A 155 -0.97 -17.91 3.42
CA PRO A 155 -1.64 -18.20 2.15
C PRO A 155 -2.91 -17.39 1.91
N SER A 156 -3.69 -17.11 2.95
CA SER A 156 -4.91 -16.28 2.83
C SER A 156 -4.60 -14.81 2.51
N GLU A 157 -3.56 -14.23 3.12
CA GLU A 157 -3.11 -12.86 2.79
C GLU A 157 -2.59 -12.80 1.36
N ARG A 158 -1.82 -13.81 0.94
CA ARG A 158 -1.35 -13.92 -0.45
C ARG A 158 -2.51 -13.95 -1.43
N GLN A 159 -3.57 -14.71 -1.15
CA GLN A 159 -4.77 -14.73 -1.99
C GLN A 159 -5.44 -13.35 -2.08
N VAL A 160 -5.53 -12.61 -0.97
CA VAL A 160 -6.05 -11.24 -0.98
C VAL A 160 -5.14 -10.31 -1.79
N LEU A 161 -3.82 -10.42 -1.66
CA LEU A 161 -2.86 -9.66 -2.47
C LEU A 161 -2.99 -9.95 -3.97
N HIS A 162 -3.28 -11.19 -4.38
CA HIS A 162 -3.59 -11.50 -5.79
C HIS A 162 -4.84 -10.77 -6.28
N LYS A 163 -5.90 -10.70 -5.47
CA LYS A 163 -7.11 -9.93 -5.80
C LYS A 163 -6.82 -8.43 -5.90
N ILE A 164 -5.99 -7.91 -4.99
CA ILE A 164 -5.55 -6.50 -5.00
C ILE A 164 -4.76 -6.21 -6.29
N ALA A 165 -3.75 -7.03 -6.59
CA ALA A 165 -2.94 -6.91 -7.80
C ALA A 165 -3.82 -6.92 -9.06
N GLN A 166 -4.74 -7.88 -9.17
CA GLN A 166 -5.67 -7.95 -10.29
C GLN A 166 -6.56 -6.71 -10.39
N GLY A 167 -7.13 -6.23 -9.28
CA GLY A 167 -8.00 -5.05 -9.24
C GLY A 167 -7.28 -3.76 -9.66
N LEU A 168 -5.98 -3.67 -9.36
CA LEU A 168 -5.10 -2.57 -9.75
C LEU A 168 -4.51 -2.70 -11.16
N GLY A 169 -4.68 -3.86 -11.82
CA GLY A 169 -4.21 -4.11 -13.19
C GLY A 169 -2.82 -4.77 -13.29
N PHE A 170 -2.34 -5.43 -12.24
CA PHE A 170 -1.11 -6.20 -12.22
C PHE A 170 -1.39 -7.69 -12.46
N SER A 171 -0.48 -8.36 -13.18
CA SER A 171 -0.50 -9.82 -13.34
C SER A 171 -0.04 -10.53 -12.07
N ALA A 172 -0.41 -11.81 -11.93
CA ALA A 172 0.07 -12.66 -10.83
C ALA A 172 1.60 -12.75 -10.80
N GLU A 173 2.26 -12.83 -11.96
CA GLU A 173 3.72 -12.83 -12.05
C GLU A 173 4.36 -11.52 -11.60
N GLN A 174 3.71 -10.39 -11.86
CA GLN A 174 4.16 -9.09 -11.36
C GLN A 174 4.09 -9.05 -9.84
N LEU A 175 2.98 -9.52 -9.24
CA LEU A 175 2.86 -9.63 -7.80
C LEU A 175 3.94 -10.55 -7.21
N GLU A 176 4.09 -11.77 -7.73
CA GLU A 176 5.04 -12.76 -7.18
C GLU A 176 6.48 -12.24 -7.19
N ARG A 177 6.88 -11.54 -8.26
CA ARG A 177 8.18 -10.86 -8.31
C ARG A 177 8.33 -9.84 -7.18
N ARG A 178 7.27 -9.10 -6.84
CA ARG A 178 7.29 -8.12 -5.74
C ARG A 178 7.31 -8.77 -4.37
N LEU A 179 6.61 -9.88 -4.17
CA LEU A 179 6.72 -10.66 -2.94
C LEU A 179 8.16 -11.13 -2.74
N GLN A 180 8.80 -11.67 -3.78
CA GLN A 180 10.21 -12.09 -3.74
C GLN A 180 11.17 -10.92 -3.45
N MET A 181 10.97 -9.77 -4.10
CA MET A 181 11.78 -8.58 -3.85
C MET A 181 11.62 -8.08 -2.41
N GLN A 182 10.40 -8.08 -1.87
CA GLN A 182 10.12 -7.63 -0.51
C GLN A 182 10.70 -8.58 0.54
N GLU A 183 10.59 -9.88 0.32
CA GLU A 183 11.18 -10.90 1.19
C GLU A 183 12.72 -10.77 1.23
N ALA A 184 13.34 -10.53 0.06
CA ALA A 184 14.76 -10.26 -0.03
C ALA A 184 15.15 -8.94 0.65
N ALA A 185 14.34 -7.89 0.51
CA ALA A 185 14.57 -6.61 1.18
C ALA A 185 14.54 -6.75 2.71
N PHE A 186 13.56 -7.49 3.23
CA PHE A 186 13.46 -7.77 4.66
C PHE A 186 14.69 -8.52 5.19
N ARG A 187 15.14 -9.58 4.50
CA ARG A 187 16.38 -10.29 4.86
C ARG A 187 17.62 -9.43 4.74
N PHE A 188 17.70 -8.63 3.67
CA PHE A 188 18.81 -7.72 3.42
C PHE A 188 18.93 -6.67 4.52
N GLN A 189 17.81 -6.14 5.01
CA GLN A 189 17.79 -5.17 6.10
C GLN A 189 18.11 -5.81 7.45
N GLN A 190 17.61 -7.02 7.74
CA GLN A 190 17.94 -7.74 8.98
C GLN A 190 19.41 -8.16 9.06
N GLN A 191 19.97 -8.66 7.96
CA GLN A 191 21.40 -9.01 7.88
C GLN A 191 22.28 -7.75 7.78
N GLY A 192 21.73 -6.66 7.26
CA GLY A 192 22.40 -5.38 7.03
C GLY A 192 22.45 -4.45 8.25
N GLY A 193 22.56 -4.99 9.46
CA GLY A 193 22.87 -4.24 10.68
C GLY A 193 24.13 -3.40 10.51
N SER A 194 23.93 -2.16 10.08
CA SER A 194 24.94 -1.13 9.78
C SER A 194 26.11 -1.56 8.89
N PHE A 195 26.03 -1.20 7.60
CA PHE A 195 27.22 -1.06 6.75
C PHE A 195 28.13 0.13 7.15
N GLY A 196 27.91 0.72 8.35
CA GLY A 196 28.68 1.81 8.93
C GLY A 196 28.71 1.76 10.47
N GLY A 197 29.57 0.92 11.06
CA GLY A 197 29.81 0.99 12.50
C GLY A 197 30.63 -0.17 13.09
N HIS A 198 31.90 0.13 13.39
CA HIS A 198 32.80 -0.58 14.30
C HIS A 198 33.43 -1.91 13.82
N GLN A 199 34.73 -1.81 13.50
CA GLN A 199 35.68 -2.92 13.46
C GLN A 199 35.76 -3.58 14.85
N GLY A 200 35.00 -4.66 15.05
CA GLY A 200 35.24 -5.61 16.12
C GLY A 200 36.21 -6.69 15.63
N HIS A 201 37.45 -6.67 16.14
CA HIS A 201 38.43 -7.74 15.95
C HIS A 201 37.90 -9.05 16.55
N GLY A 202 37.51 -10.01 15.71
CA GLY A 202 37.04 -11.32 16.14
C GLY A 202 37.19 -12.36 15.04
N GLN A 203 38.12 -13.29 15.26
CA GLN A 203 38.58 -14.35 14.37
C GLN A 203 37.46 -15.36 14.03
N SER A 204 36.87 -15.29 12.83
CA SER A 204 36.02 -16.35 12.26
C SER A 204 35.84 -16.18 10.74
N SER A 205 36.78 -16.73 9.97
CA SER A 205 36.91 -16.53 8.52
C SER A 205 35.94 -17.33 7.64
N GLY A 206 35.30 -18.39 8.17
CA GLY A 206 34.36 -19.23 7.40
C GLY A 206 32.91 -18.73 7.38
N TRP A 207 32.46 -18.11 8.47
CA TRP A 207 31.07 -17.65 8.62
C TRP A 207 30.80 -16.27 8.00
N GLN A 208 31.83 -15.43 7.91
CA GLN A 208 31.76 -14.09 7.30
C GLN A 208 31.60 -14.12 5.78
N GLN A 209 32.05 -15.17 5.11
CA GLN A 209 32.04 -15.28 3.65
C GLN A 209 30.68 -15.79 3.12
N ALA A 210 30.05 -16.73 3.84
CA ALA A 210 28.69 -17.21 3.56
C ALA A 210 27.64 -16.12 3.81
N SER A 211 27.78 -15.32 4.88
CA SER A 211 26.88 -14.19 5.14
C SER A 211 26.98 -13.10 4.07
N GLN A 212 28.18 -12.85 3.54
CA GLN A 212 28.39 -11.87 2.47
C GLN A 212 27.81 -12.32 1.13
N GLN A 213 27.91 -13.61 0.78
CA GLN A 213 27.29 -14.17 -0.42
C GLN A 213 25.76 -14.13 -0.36
N ASN A 214 25.17 -14.48 0.79
CA ASN A 214 23.73 -14.39 1.00
C ASN A 214 23.23 -12.95 0.90
N GLN A 215 23.94 -12.00 1.52
CA GLN A 215 23.60 -10.58 1.45
C GLN A 215 23.71 -10.02 0.02
N LEU A 216 24.69 -10.48 -0.77
CA LEU A 216 24.81 -10.10 -2.17
C LEU A 216 23.65 -10.66 -3.01
N GLY A 217 23.30 -11.93 -2.82
CA GLY A 217 22.16 -12.56 -3.49
C GLY A 217 20.83 -11.84 -3.18
N ASP A 218 20.61 -11.48 -1.92
CA ASP A 218 19.44 -10.69 -1.53
C ASP A 218 19.46 -9.29 -2.16
N ALA A 219 20.62 -8.62 -2.28
CA ALA A 219 20.70 -7.34 -2.98
C ALA A 219 20.32 -7.43 -4.48
N TYR A 220 20.72 -8.50 -5.18
CA TYR A 220 20.29 -8.75 -6.55
C TYR A 220 18.77 -8.93 -6.65
N LYS A 221 18.20 -9.71 -5.71
CA LYS A 221 16.76 -9.93 -5.62
C LYS A 221 16.01 -8.64 -5.29
N VAL A 222 16.51 -7.77 -4.41
CA VAL A 222 15.93 -6.45 -4.11
C VAL A 222 15.83 -5.59 -5.38
N LEU A 223 16.83 -5.66 -6.26
CA LEU A 223 16.81 -4.96 -7.55
C LEU A 223 15.97 -5.69 -8.63
N GLY A 224 15.46 -6.89 -8.34
CA GLY A 224 14.66 -7.69 -9.27
C GLY A 224 15.47 -8.23 -10.46
N VAL A 225 16.77 -8.49 -10.27
CA VAL A 225 17.69 -9.00 -11.30
C VAL A 225 18.33 -10.32 -10.87
N SER A 226 18.78 -11.10 -11.86
CA SER A 226 19.54 -12.34 -11.60
C SER A 226 20.87 -12.05 -10.90
N GLU A 227 21.36 -12.97 -10.07
CA GLU A 227 22.71 -12.90 -9.48
C GLU A 227 23.82 -12.98 -10.54
N SER A 228 23.50 -13.51 -11.72
CA SER A 228 24.36 -13.53 -12.90
C SER A 228 24.28 -12.26 -13.74
N ALA A 229 23.45 -11.28 -13.36
CA ALA A 229 23.22 -10.07 -14.16
C ALA A 229 24.50 -9.23 -14.27
N ASP A 230 24.71 -8.69 -15.47
CA ASP A 230 25.87 -7.84 -15.73
C ASP A 230 25.70 -6.42 -15.15
N GLY A 231 26.78 -5.65 -15.12
CA GLY A 231 26.73 -4.28 -14.58
C GLY A 231 25.78 -3.34 -15.34
N LYS A 232 25.48 -3.60 -16.62
CA LYS A 232 24.54 -2.78 -17.40
C LYS A 232 23.10 -3.09 -17.00
N GLU A 233 22.77 -4.37 -16.82
CA GLU A 233 21.47 -4.84 -16.36
C GLU A 233 21.17 -4.33 -14.95
N VAL A 234 22.13 -4.45 -14.03
CA VAL A 234 22.01 -3.93 -12.65
C VAL A 234 21.74 -2.43 -12.65
N LYS A 235 22.50 -1.64 -13.42
CA LYS A 235 22.29 -0.18 -13.55
C LYS A 235 20.96 0.17 -14.20
N LYS A 236 20.49 -0.63 -15.15
CA LYS A 236 19.19 -0.41 -15.80
C LYS A 236 18.06 -0.65 -14.81
N ALA A 237 18.11 -1.75 -14.04
CA ALA A 237 17.15 -2.06 -13.00
C ALA A 237 17.13 -0.99 -11.90
N TYR A 238 18.31 -0.61 -11.39
CA TYR A 238 18.46 0.46 -10.40
C TYR A 238 17.82 1.78 -10.88
N ARG A 239 18.15 2.25 -12.09
CA ARG A 239 17.56 3.50 -12.64
C ARG A 239 16.05 3.41 -12.81
N LYS A 240 15.54 2.25 -13.24
CA LYS A 240 14.10 2.02 -13.37
C LYS A 240 13.41 2.13 -12.00
N LEU A 241 13.91 1.41 -11.00
CA LEU A 241 13.36 1.43 -9.64
C LEU A 241 13.45 2.83 -9.03
N MET A 242 14.57 3.53 -9.16
CA MET A 242 14.68 4.91 -8.68
C MET A 242 13.70 5.85 -9.40
N ASN A 243 13.43 5.64 -10.69
CA ASN A 243 12.43 6.44 -11.38
C ASN A 243 11.00 6.17 -10.89
N GLU A 244 10.71 4.94 -10.48
CA GLU A 244 9.41 4.51 -9.96
C GLU A 244 9.20 4.93 -8.49
N HIS A 245 10.27 4.96 -7.68
CA HIS A 245 10.17 5.14 -6.23
C HIS A 245 10.64 6.51 -5.71
N HIS A 246 11.18 7.37 -6.57
CA HIS A 246 11.69 8.66 -6.11
C HIS A 246 10.57 9.50 -5.46
N PRO A 247 10.76 9.97 -4.20
CA PRO A 247 9.73 10.69 -3.44
C PRO A 247 9.17 11.89 -4.22
N ASP A 248 10.04 12.76 -4.73
CA ASP A 248 9.61 13.97 -5.46
C ASP A 248 8.82 13.66 -6.75
N LYS A 249 9.16 12.56 -7.45
CA LYS A 249 8.44 12.17 -8.68
C LYS A 249 7.05 11.65 -8.35
N LEU A 250 6.92 10.87 -7.28
CA LEU A 250 5.64 10.39 -6.80
C LEU A 250 4.78 11.56 -6.28
N MET A 251 5.36 12.53 -5.57
CA MET A 251 4.68 13.77 -5.17
C MET A 251 4.12 14.55 -6.36
N ALA A 252 4.96 14.78 -7.37
CA ALA A 252 4.56 15.51 -8.58
C ALA A 252 3.38 14.83 -9.29
N LYS A 253 3.22 13.52 -9.09
CA LYS A 253 2.11 12.73 -9.63
C LYS A 253 0.90 12.62 -8.71
N GLY A 254 0.97 13.14 -7.49
CA GLY A 254 -0.15 13.20 -6.56
C GLY A 254 -0.13 12.13 -5.46
N LEU A 255 1.05 11.59 -5.13
CA LEU A 255 1.21 10.83 -3.88
C LEU A 255 0.82 11.72 -2.67
N PRO A 256 0.17 11.18 -1.63
CA PRO A 256 -0.10 11.94 -0.41
C PRO A 256 1.20 12.36 0.28
N PRO A 257 1.31 13.61 0.80
CA PRO A 257 2.49 14.09 1.52
C PRO A 257 2.90 13.18 2.68
N GLU A 258 1.94 12.57 3.37
CA GLU A 258 2.15 11.68 4.51
C GLU A 258 2.97 10.44 4.12
N MET A 259 2.88 10.00 2.86
CA MET A 259 3.56 8.79 2.38
C MET A 259 5.00 9.05 1.90
N MET A 260 5.50 10.29 2.05
CA MET A 260 6.80 10.66 1.51
C MET A 260 7.98 9.99 2.19
N ASN A 261 7.89 9.82 3.51
CA ASN A 261 8.91 9.12 4.26
C ASN A 261 8.99 7.65 3.83
N VAL A 262 7.86 7.00 3.58
CA VAL A 262 7.81 5.60 3.10
C VAL A 262 8.42 5.48 1.70
N ALA A 263 8.11 6.40 0.78
CA ALA A 263 8.74 6.43 -0.54
C ALA A 263 10.26 6.67 -0.47
N LYS A 264 10.70 7.54 0.45
CA LYS A 264 12.12 7.81 0.71
C LYS A 264 12.83 6.58 1.27
N GLU A 265 12.25 5.89 2.25
CA GLU A 265 12.77 4.63 2.80
C GLU A 265 12.96 3.60 1.68
N LYS A 266 11.96 3.44 0.82
CA LYS A 266 12.04 2.49 -0.31
C LYS A 266 13.15 2.85 -1.30
N SER A 267 13.30 4.14 -1.63
CA SER A 267 14.40 4.62 -2.47
C SER A 267 15.77 4.33 -1.84
N GLN A 268 15.90 4.52 -0.53
CA GLN A 268 17.14 4.24 0.19
C GLN A 268 17.47 2.75 0.23
N GLU A 269 16.47 1.89 0.39
CA GLU A 269 16.63 0.42 0.30
C GLU A 269 17.19 0.01 -1.06
N ILE A 270 16.61 0.53 -2.15
CA ILE A 270 17.06 0.30 -3.52
C ILE A 270 18.50 0.78 -3.73
N GLN A 271 18.84 1.97 -3.22
CA GLN A 271 20.18 2.54 -3.26
C GLN A 271 21.18 1.64 -2.52
N ASN A 272 20.85 1.19 -1.31
CA ASN A 272 21.73 0.34 -0.49
C ASN A 272 22.04 -0.99 -1.19
N ALA A 273 21.04 -1.63 -1.80
CA ALA A 273 21.22 -2.87 -2.55
C ALA A 273 22.14 -2.65 -3.76
N TYR A 274 21.92 -1.57 -4.51
CA TYR A 274 22.77 -1.20 -5.64
C TYR A 274 24.23 -0.92 -5.23
N ASP A 275 24.44 -0.18 -4.13
CA ASP A 275 25.77 0.16 -3.64
C ASP A 275 26.55 -1.06 -3.18
N LEU A 276 25.90 -2.05 -2.56
CA LEU A 276 26.54 -3.31 -2.22
C LEU A 276 27.01 -4.05 -3.47
N ILE A 277 26.13 -4.23 -4.47
CA ILE A 277 26.47 -4.93 -5.72
C ILE A 277 27.61 -4.21 -6.41
N LYS A 278 27.53 -2.87 -6.50
CA LYS A 278 28.57 -2.02 -7.09
C LYS A 278 29.91 -2.21 -6.39
N LYS A 279 29.93 -2.20 -5.06
CA LYS A 279 31.15 -2.38 -4.25
C LYS A 279 31.79 -3.76 -4.48
N VAL A 280 30.98 -4.83 -4.51
CA VAL A 280 31.49 -6.20 -4.64
C VAL A 280 31.93 -6.53 -6.08
N LYS A 281 31.19 -6.05 -7.09
CA LYS A 281 31.47 -6.35 -8.50
C LYS A 281 32.41 -5.34 -9.18
N GLY A 282 32.67 -4.18 -8.56
CA GLY A 282 33.70 -3.24 -8.99
C GLY A 282 33.39 -2.46 -10.29
N PHE A 283 32.15 -2.41 -10.75
CA PHE A 283 31.80 -1.61 -11.94
C PHE A 283 31.58 -0.13 -11.56
N LYS A 284 32.12 0.80 -12.35
CA LYS A 284 32.04 2.26 -12.13
C LYS A 284 30.68 2.83 -12.47
#